data_AF-A0A914HI28-F1
#
_entry.id   AF-A0A914HI28-F1
#
_cell.length_a   1.000
_cell.length_b   1.000
_cell.length_c   1.000
_cell.angle_alpha   90.00
_cell.angle_beta   90.00
_cell.angle_gamma   90.00
#
_symmetry.space_group_name_H-M   'P 1'
#
loop_
_entity.id
_entity.type
_entity.pdbx_description
1 polymer ?
#
loop_
_entity_poly.entity_id
_entity_poly.type
_entity_poly.pdbx_seq_one_letter_code
_entity_poly.pdbx_strand_id
1 'polypeptide(L)'
;MTPIWSLQLSEICGMLFFSLEYIARFAVVPHKWTFVKQPLNIIDLLTIVPFLLEACLPLLGGIMLFSTAIYFFERDEPNSKFYSIPSAWWWCVATMTTVGYGDLVPVTTGGKVSKQYIQEEALFPSLQGGRRHCLCLWFY
;
A
#
# COMPACT_ATOMS: atom_id res chain seq x y z
N MET A 1 6.59 -24.19 26.91
CA MET A 1 5.83 -23.77 25.71
C MET A 1 6.18 -22.32 25.48
N THR A 2 7.03 -22.01 24.50
CA THR A 2 7.29 -20.61 24.13
C THR A 2 6.01 -20.01 23.56
N PRO A 3 5.59 -18.80 23.98
CA PRO A 3 4.39 -18.17 23.45
C PRO A 3 4.60 -17.84 21.96
N ILE A 4 3.60 -18.11 21.14
CA ILE A 4 3.62 -17.83 19.68
C ILE A 4 4.04 -16.39 19.37
N TRP A 5 3.64 -15.45 20.22
CA TRP A 5 3.99 -14.03 20.13
C TRP A 5 5.50 -13.75 20.15
N SER A 6 6.28 -14.56 20.87
CA SER A 6 7.74 -14.39 20.93
C SER A 6 8.45 -14.75 19.62
N LEU A 7 7.90 -15.70 18.86
CA LEU A 7 8.45 -16.10 17.57
C LEU A 7 8.16 -15.03 16.51
N GLN A 8 6.92 -14.54 16.46
CA GLN A 8 6.52 -13.45 15.55
C GLN A 8 7.32 -12.17 15.79
N LEU A 9 7.55 -11.82 17.05
CA LEU A 9 8.41 -10.67 17.39
C LEU A 9 9.84 -10.85 16.88
N SER A 10 10.41 -12.05 17.00
CA SER A 10 11.77 -12.30 16.52
C SER A 10 11.90 -12.23 14.99
N GLU A 11 10.89 -12.72 14.26
CA GLU A 11 10.83 -12.67 12.80
C GLU A 11 10.70 -11.23 12.31
N ILE A 12 9.78 -10.44 12.91
CA ILE A 12 9.59 -9.02 12.58
C ILE A 12 10.84 -8.21 12.91
N CYS A 13 11.46 -8.45 14.07
CA CYS A 13 12.70 -7.76 14.46
C CYS A 13 13.84 -8.08 13.47
N GLY A 14 13.99 -9.33 13.06
CA GLY A 14 14.97 -9.73 12.05
C GLY A 14 14.73 -9.03 10.71
N MET A 15 13.50 -9.04 10.22
CA MET A 15 13.13 -8.37 8.98
C MET A 15 13.42 -6.86 9.03
N LEU A 16 13.02 -6.18 10.10
CA LEU A 16 13.25 -4.74 10.27
C LEU A 16 14.75 -4.42 10.29
N PHE A 17 15.55 -5.21 11.02
CA PHE A 17 16.99 -5.01 11.09
C PHE A 17 17.66 -5.17 9.71
N PHE A 18 17.40 -6.28 9.00
CA PHE A 18 17.94 -6.51 7.66
C PHE A 18 17.46 -5.46 6.65
N SER A 19 16.19 -5.05 6.74
CA SER A 19 15.64 -4.00 5.87
C SER A 19 16.31 -2.65 6.11
N LEU A 20 16.52 -2.26 7.38
CA LEU A 20 17.20 -1.01 7.73
C LEU A 20 18.68 -1.03 7.30
N GLU A 21 19.37 -2.15 7.51
CA GLU A 21 20.77 -2.31 7.08
C GLU A 21 20.91 -2.20 5.56
N TYR A 22 20.01 -2.84 4.80
CA TYR A 22 19.96 -2.75 3.34
C TYR A 22 19.66 -1.31 2.86
N ILE A 23 18.66 -0.64 3.44
CA ILE A 23 18.30 0.75 3.11
C ILE A 23 19.45 1.70 3.41
N ALA A 24 20.10 1.56 4.57
CA ALA A 24 21.24 2.40 4.96
C ALA A 24 22.41 2.26 3.98
N ARG A 25 22.78 1.03 3.62
CA ARG A 25 23.84 0.79 2.63
C ARG A 25 23.45 1.33 1.24
N PHE A 26 22.17 1.21 0.84
CA PHE A 26 21.66 1.73 -0.43
C PHE A 26 21.62 3.27 -0.49
N ALA A 27 21.41 3.95 0.65
CA ALA A 27 21.40 5.40 0.74
C ALA A 27 22.81 6.02 0.66
N VAL A 28 23.81 5.37 1.24
CA VAL A 28 25.21 5.86 1.27
C VAL A 28 25.91 5.72 -0.09
N VAL A 29 25.49 4.75 -0.92
CA VAL A 29 26.18 4.45 -2.18
C VAL A 29 25.71 5.34 -3.34
N PRO A 30 26.63 6.04 -4.05
CA PRO A 30 26.27 6.90 -5.18
C PRO A 30 25.84 6.12 -6.44
N HIS A 31 26.36 4.90 -6.65
CA HIS A 31 26.05 4.07 -7.83
C HIS A 31 25.29 2.77 -7.47
N LYS A 32 23.95 2.89 -7.43
CA LYS A 32 22.99 1.89 -6.94
C LYS A 32 23.02 0.53 -7.67
N TRP A 33 23.20 0.53 -8.99
CA TRP A 33 23.10 -0.71 -9.80
C TRP A 33 24.32 -1.64 -9.68
N THR A 34 25.50 -1.10 -9.36
CA THR A 34 26.70 -1.91 -9.07
C THR A 34 26.62 -2.52 -7.68
N PHE A 35 26.00 -1.80 -6.74
CA PHE A 35 25.80 -2.25 -5.37
C PHE A 35 24.86 -3.46 -5.31
N VAL A 36 23.72 -3.43 -6.02
CA VAL A 36 22.74 -4.55 -6.01
C VAL A 36 23.32 -5.86 -6.56
N LYS A 37 24.30 -5.79 -7.48
CA LYS A 37 24.91 -6.98 -8.10
C LYS A 37 25.98 -7.66 -7.23
N GLN A 38 26.35 -7.07 -6.09
CA GLN A 38 27.33 -7.69 -5.18
C GLN A 38 26.69 -8.90 -4.47
N PRO A 39 27.37 -10.05 -4.37
CA PRO A 39 26.79 -11.29 -3.87
C PRO A 39 26.24 -11.16 -2.44
N LEU A 40 26.85 -10.31 -1.61
CA LEU A 40 26.39 -10.05 -0.25
C LEU A 40 25.03 -9.34 -0.21
N ASN A 41 24.80 -8.38 -1.12
CA ASN A 41 23.54 -7.63 -1.19
C ASN A 41 22.43 -8.42 -1.89
N ILE A 42 22.78 -9.40 -2.73
CA ILE A 42 21.82 -10.33 -3.34
C ILE A 42 21.22 -11.24 -2.27
N ILE A 43 22.03 -11.71 -1.31
CA ILE A 43 21.55 -12.54 -0.20
C ILE A 43 20.61 -11.73 0.69
N ASP A 44 21.00 -10.49 1.06
CA ASP A 44 20.16 -9.59 1.85
C ASP A 44 18.83 -9.27 1.13
N LEU A 45 18.85 -9.13 -0.20
CA LEU A 45 17.64 -8.93 -0.98
C LEU A 45 16.77 -10.20 -1.01
N LEU A 46 17.37 -11.38 -1.19
CA LEU A 46 16.65 -12.65 -1.30
C LEU A 46 15.90 -13.02 -0.01
N THR A 47 16.42 -12.62 1.15
CA THR A 47 15.75 -12.82 2.44
C THR A 47 14.59 -11.84 2.67
N ILE A 48 14.66 -10.62 2.14
CA ILE A 48 13.62 -9.59 2.28
C ILE A 48 12.50 -9.73 1.23
N VAL A 49 12.83 -10.20 0.02
CA VAL A 49 11.89 -10.37 -1.11
C VAL A 49 10.60 -11.13 -0.77
N PRO A 50 10.59 -12.30 -0.09
CA PRO A 50 9.34 -13.00 0.20
C PRO A 50 8.40 -12.15 1.07
N PHE A 51 8.93 -11.43 2.05
CA PHE A 51 8.14 -10.54 2.91
C PHE A 51 7.63 -9.30 2.16
N LEU A 52 8.46 -8.71 1.29
CA LEU A 52 8.02 -7.62 0.42
C LEU A 52 6.92 -8.07 -0.54
N LEU A 53 7.02 -9.29 -1.06
CA LEU A 53 6.02 -9.88 -1.94
C LEU A 53 4.69 -10.06 -1.21
N GLU A 54 4.69 -10.63 0.00
CA GLU A 54 3.49 -10.76 0.83
C GLU A 54 2.84 -9.41 1.14
N ALA A 55 3.62 -8.35 1.36
CA ALA A 55 3.09 -7.01 1.57
C ALA A 55 2.54 -6.37 0.27
N CYS A 56 3.18 -6.61 -0.89
CA CYS A 56 2.80 -5.98 -2.15
C CYS A 56 1.60 -6.65 -2.85
N LEU A 57 1.42 -7.96 -2.70
CA LEU A 57 0.33 -8.71 -3.32
C LEU A 57 -1.08 -8.20 -2.99
N PRO A 58 -1.47 -7.98 -1.71
CA PRO A 58 -2.79 -7.45 -1.37
C PRO A 58 -2.97 -6.00 -1.83
N LEU A 59 -1.90 -5.20 -1.82
CA LEU A 59 -1.93 -3.83 -2.34
C LEU A 59 -2.23 -3.81 -3.84
N LEU A 60 -1.52 -4.62 -4.62
CA LEU A 60 -1.73 -4.72 -6.07
C LEU A 60 -3.13 -5.29 -6.39
N GLY A 61 -3.56 -6.33 -5.68
CA GLY A 61 -4.90 -6.89 -5.81
C GLY A 61 -5.99 -5.86 -5.52
N GLY A 62 -5.85 -5.13 -4.42
CA GLY A 62 -6.73 -4.02 -4.05
C GLY A 62 -6.77 -2.93 -5.12
N ILE A 63 -5.62 -2.47 -5.61
CA ILE A 63 -5.53 -1.45 -6.67
C ILE A 63 -6.34 -1.89 -7.90
N MET A 64 -6.16 -3.13 -8.35
CA MET A 64 -6.84 -3.63 -9.55
C MET A 64 -8.35 -3.75 -9.37
N LEU A 65 -8.79 -4.26 -8.22
CA LEU A 65 -10.21 -4.45 -7.89
C LEU A 65 -10.93 -3.09 -7.77
N PHE A 66 -10.40 -2.18 -6.95
CA PHE A 66 -11.03 -0.90 -6.67
C PHE A 66 -10.97 0.06 -7.86
N SER A 67 -9.94 -0.02 -8.69
CA SER A 67 -9.86 0.79 -9.92
C SER A 67 -10.83 0.34 -10.99
N THR A 68 -11.12 -0.96 -11.07
CA THR A 68 -12.16 -1.48 -11.95
C THR A 68 -13.54 -1.02 -11.45
N ALA A 69 -13.78 -1.12 -10.14
CA ALA A 69 -15.03 -0.69 -9.52
C ALA A 69 -15.30 0.81 -9.71
N ILE A 70 -14.32 1.68 -9.44
CA ILE A 70 -14.48 3.14 -9.59
C ILE A 70 -14.73 3.52 -11.05
N TYR A 71 -14.04 2.87 -11.99
CA TYR A 71 -14.27 3.10 -13.42
C TYR A 71 -15.70 2.73 -13.82
N PHE A 72 -16.23 1.61 -13.33
CA PHE A 72 -17.62 1.23 -13.61
C PHE A 72 -18.65 2.19 -13.01
N PHE A 73 -18.40 2.72 -11.80
CA PHE A 73 -19.31 3.68 -11.19
C PHE A 73 -19.25 5.07 -11.82
N GLU A 74 -18.08 5.50 -12.30
CA GLU A 74 -17.85 6.88 -12.76
C GLU A 74 -17.92 7.05 -14.29
N ARG A 75 -17.88 5.97 -15.08
CA ARG A 75 -17.88 6.05 -16.56
C ARG A 75 -19.13 6.72 -17.15
N ASP A 76 -20.26 6.64 -16.45
CA ASP A 76 -21.56 7.13 -16.94
C ASP A 76 -21.80 8.61 -16.57
N GLU A 77 -20.92 9.21 -15.75
CA GLU A 77 -21.02 10.61 -15.34
C GLU A 77 -20.16 11.55 -16.21
N PRO A 78 -20.77 12.56 -16.88
CA PRO A 78 -20.04 13.46 -17.77
C PRO A 78 -19.08 14.43 -17.04
N ASN A 79 -19.28 14.64 -15.73
CA ASN A 79 -18.43 15.52 -14.90
C ASN A 79 -17.24 14.79 -14.27
N SER A 80 -17.08 13.49 -14.53
CA SER A 80 -16.03 12.69 -13.94
C SER A 80 -14.72 12.75 -14.74
N LYS A 81 -13.59 12.73 -14.02
CA LYS A 81 -12.24 12.73 -14.62
C LYS A 81 -11.67 11.31 -14.82
N PHE A 82 -12.44 10.27 -14.54
CA PHE A 82 -12.03 8.86 -14.69
C PHE A 82 -12.22 8.36 -16.13
N TYR A 83 -11.41 8.85 -17.07
CA TYR A 83 -11.54 8.52 -18.50
C TYR A 83 -11.02 7.12 -18.88
N SER A 84 -10.11 6.55 -18.08
CA SER A 84 -9.43 5.30 -18.42
C SER A 84 -9.05 4.48 -17.19
N ILE A 85 -8.85 3.18 -17.38
CA ILE A 85 -8.42 2.26 -16.32
C ILE A 85 -7.07 2.69 -15.71
N PRO A 86 -6.05 3.12 -16.49
CA PRO A 86 -4.78 3.61 -15.92
C PRO A 86 -4.93 4.87 -15.06
N SER A 87 -5.84 5.79 -15.41
CA SER A 87 -6.13 6.95 -14.55
C SER A 87 -6.79 6.55 -13.23
N ALA A 88 -7.63 5.52 -13.24
CA ALA A 88 -8.21 4.97 -12.03
C ALA A 88 -7.16 4.25 -11.15
N TRP A 89 -6.19 3.54 -11.76
CA TRP A 89 -5.05 2.96 -11.04
C TRP A 89 -4.26 4.01 -10.28
N TRP A 90 -3.94 5.13 -10.92
CA TRP A 90 -3.20 6.22 -10.28
C TRP A 90 -3.95 6.74 -9.04
N TRP A 91 -5.24 7.04 -9.20
CA TRP A 91 -6.08 7.47 -8.08
C TRP A 91 -6.13 6.43 -6.96
N CYS A 92 -6.29 5.15 -7.30
CA CYS A 92 -6.36 4.08 -6.32
C CYS A 92 -5.04 3.88 -5.56
N VAL A 93 -3.90 3.97 -6.25
CA VAL A 93 -2.57 3.95 -5.61
C VAL A 93 -2.44 5.12 -4.64
N ALA A 94 -2.75 6.34 -5.08
CA ALA A 94 -2.68 7.54 -4.25
C ALA A 94 -3.63 7.48 -3.04
N THR A 95 -4.78 6.81 -3.17
CA THR A 95 -5.76 6.63 -2.10
C THR A 95 -5.33 5.54 -1.11
N MET A 96 -4.86 4.38 -1.60
CA MET A 96 -4.38 3.28 -0.76
C MET A 96 -3.10 3.63 0.01
N THR A 97 -2.23 4.45 -0.58
CA THR A 97 -1.04 4.99 0.09
C THR A 97 -1.34 6.22 0.96
N THR A 98 -2.62 6.61 1.08
CA THR A 98 -3.10 7.76 1.87
C THR A 98 -2.54 9.13 1.45
N VAL A 99 -1.95 9.23 0.25
CA VAL A 99 -1.39 10.48 -0.28
C VAL A 99 -2.50 11.47 -0.65
N GLY A 100 -3.51 11.01 -1.40
CA GLY A 100 -4.73 11.78 -1.69
C GLY A 100 -4.52 13.14 -2.37
N TYR A 101 -3.86 13.20 -3.53
CA TYR A 101 -3.56 14.46 -4.24
C TYR A 101 -4.77 15.35 -4.57
N GLY A 102 -5.98 14.79 -4.68
CA GLY A 102 -7.21 15.54 -4.98
C GLY A 102 -7.37 15.94 -6.45
N ASP A 103 -6.51 15.46 -7.35
CA ASP A 103 -6.57 15.65 -8.80
C ASP A 103 -7.76 14.89 -9.43
N LEU A 104 -7.99 13.68 -8.95
CA LEU A 104 -9.08 12.79 -9.30
C LEU A 104 -9.91 12.49 -8.05
N VAL A 105 -11.22 12.72 -8.11
CA VAL A 105 -12.15 12.44 -7.00
C VAL A 105 -13.46 11.91 -7.55
N PRO A 106 -14.06 10.87 -6.94
CA PRO A 106 -15.34 10.34 -7.38
C PRO A 106 -16.46 11.33 -7.08
N VAL A 107 -17.29 11.59 -8.09
CA VAL A 107 -18.43 12.49 -7.98
C VAL A 107 -19.68 11.70 -7.56
N THR A 108 -19.79 10.46 -8.03
CA THR A 108 -20.93 9.57 -7.76
C THR A 108 -21.00 9.12 -6.32
N THR A 109 -22.22 8.83 -5.87
CA THR A 109 -22.46 8.22 -4.56
C THR A 109 -21.76 6.86 -4.43
N GLY A 110 -21.76 6.05 -5.50
CA GLY A 110 -21.09 4.74 -5.53
C GLY A 110 -19.58 4.86 -5.37
N GLY A 111 -18.94 5.79 -6.09
CA GLY A 111 -17.50 6.01 -6.00
C GLY A 111 -17.04 6.54 -4.64
N LYS A 112 -17.85 7.37 -3.98
CA LYS A 112 -17.57 7.83 -2.60
C LYS A 112 -17.62 6.69 -1.59
N VAL A 113 -18.55 5.75 -1.76
CA VAL A 113 -18.62 4.53 -0.95
C VAL A 113 -17.39 3.65 -1.21
N SER A 114 -16.96 3.48 -2.46
CA SER A 114 -15.72 2.76 -2.77
C SER A 114 -14.49 3.41 -2.12
N LYS A 115 -14.39 4.75 -2.13
CA LYS A 115 -13.33 5.50 -1.44
C LYS A 115 -13.30 5.20 0.06
N GLN A 116 -14.46 5.13 0.71
CA GLN A 116 -14.56 4.77 2.13
C GLN A 116 -14.00 3.36 2.40
N TYR A 117 -14.38 2.37 1.60
CA TYR A 117 -13.86 1.01 1.75
C TYR A 117 -12.34 0.92 1.55
N ILE A 118 -11.79 1.62 0.56
CA ILE A 118 -10.33 1.67 0.32
C ILE A 118 -9.60 2.22 1.54
N GLN A 119 -10.14 3.27 2.16
CA GLN A 119 -9.53 3.93 3.29
C GLN A 119 -9.64 3.11 4.59
N GLU A 120 -10.69 2.30 4.71
CA GLU A 120 -10.78 1.30 5.77
C GLU A 120 -9.69 0.24 5.59
N GLU A 121 -9.57 -0.37 4.40
CA GLU A 121 -8.57 -1.41 4.09
C GLU A 121 -7.11 -0.92 4.27
N ALA A 122 -6.78 0.31 3.86
CA ALA A 122 -5.44 0.87 3.96
C ALA A 122 -4.95 1.08 5.42
N LEU A 123 -5.86 1.18 6.39
CA LEU A 123 -5.54 1.38 7.81
C LEU A 123 -5.45 0.06 8.60
N PHE A 124 -5.81 -1.08 7.99
CA PHE A 124 -6.02 -2.35 8.70
C PHE A 124 -4.79 -3.14 9.21
N PRO A 125 -3.51 -2.73 9.08
CA PRO A 125 -2.45 -3.45 9.80
C PRO A 125 -2.37 -3.18 11.31
N SER A 126 -3.02 -2.14 11.85
CA SER A 126 -2.65 -1.60 13.18
C SER A 126 -3.76 -1.49 14.23
N LEU A 127 -5.02 -1.85 13.94
CA LEU A 127 -6.13 -1.67 14.89
C LEU A 127 -7.02 -2.92 15.04
N GLN A 128 -6.44 -4.04 15.50
CA GLN A 128 -7.19 -4.95 16.39
C GLN A 128 -7.27 -4.32 17.78
N GLY A 129 -8.07 -3.27 17.95
CA GLY A 129 -8.07 -2.53 19.20
C GLY A 129 -9.08 -1.40 19.27
N GLY A 130 -10.36 -1.73 19.25
CA GLY A 130 -11.39 -0.94 19.93
C GLY A 130 -11.81 0.41 19.32
N ARG A 131 -13.14 0.52 19.14
CA ARG A 131 -13.93 1.75 18.90
C ARG A 131 -13.85 2.33 17.49
N ARG A 132 -14.72 1.77 16.65
CA ARG A 132 -15.37 2.47 15.52
C ARG A 132 -16.15 3.68 16.07
N HIS A 133 -16.40 4.68 15.23
CA HIS A 133 -17.11 5.95 15.49
C HIS A 133 -16.23 7.15 15.89
N CYS A 134 -15.44 7.71 14.94
CA CYS A 134 -15.11 9.16 14.91
C CYS A 134 -14.31 9.65 13.66
N LEU A 135 -14.24 8.90 12.56
CA LEU A 135 -13.47 9.33 11.37
C LEU A 135 -14.32 9.78 10.17
N CYS A 136 -15.60 10.12 10.40
CA CYS A 136 -16.35 10.94 9.45
C CYS A 136 -15.98 12.40 9.73
N LEU A 137 -15.07 13.01 8.96
CA LEU A 137 -15.05 14.46 8.60
C LEU A 137 -13.73 14.97 7.98
N TRP A 138 -12.69 14.16 7.82
CA TRP A 138 -11.37 14.67 7.36
C TRP A 138 -11.05 14.53 5.86
N PHE A 139 -12.04 14.35 4.98
CA PHE A 139 -11.80 14.43 3.53
C PHE A 139 -13.01 15.04 2.82
N TYR A 140 -13.06 16.38 2.83
CA TYR A 140 -13.78 17.16 1.82
C TYR A 140 -12.84 17.40 0.62
#